data_AF-A0A521Y5F0-F1
#
_entry.id   AF-A0A521Y5F0-F1
#
_cell.length_a   1.000
_cell.length_b   1.000
_cell.length_c   1.000
_cell.angle_alpha   90.00
_cell.angle_beta   90.00
_cell.angle_gamma   90.00
#
_symmetry.space_group_name_H-M   'P 1'
#
loop_
_entity.id
_entity.type
_entity.pdbx_description
1 polymer ?
#
loop_
_entity_poly.entity_id
_entity_poly.type
_entity_poly.pdbx_seq_one_letter_code
_entity_poly.pdbx_strand_id
1 'polypeptide(L)'
;MTESAEGPRTPLSAVASSFGELGLYAGRPSGPVVGRPREVAALQRGLASARSGMTCVVLEGEPGIGKTRLLLAADAMARDEGFFSIAVTADEEIRGPFLLARSIFGCPIVAETARGTNAEPSVRQAADILWNREDPGFSSLPPDQRLVRIFDVTADALRALAAERPMALLIDDVQWADEDSLR
;
A
#
# COMPACT_ATOMS: atom_id res chain seq x y z
N MET A 1 -36.80 -11.65 33.78
CA MET A 1 -36.66 -10.38 33.04
C MET A 1 -35.17 -10.10 32.92
N THR A 2 -34.63 -10.51 31.79
CA THR A 2 -33.22 -10.43 31.41
C THR A 2 -33.11 -9.37 30.33
N GLU A 3 -32.27 -8.35 30.51
CA GLU A 3 -31.38 -7.78 29.48
C GLU A 3 -30.80 -6.45 29.97
N SER A 4 -29.48 -6.34 29.90
CA SER A 4 -28.77 -5.38 29.05
C SER A 4 -27.33 -5.30 29.54
N ALA A 5 -26.46 -6.08 28.91
CA ALA A 5 -25.02 -5.89 28.94
C ALA A 5 -24.62 -5.22 27.62
N GLU A 6 -24.36 -3.92 27.68
CA GLU A 6 -23.77 -3.16 26.57
C GLU A 6 -22.29 -3.56 26.45
N GLY A 7 -21.97 -4.33 25.43
CA GLY A 7 -20.60 -4.73 25.11
C GLY A 7 -19.75 -3.52 24.67
N PRO A 8 -18.43 -3.53 24.91
CA PRO A 8 -17.57 -2.38 24.60
C PRO A 8 -17.52 -2.15 23.08
N ARG A 9 -17.91 -0.94 22.66
CA ARG A 9 -17.72 -0.45 21.28
C ARG A 9 -16.22 -0.23 21.05
N THR A 10 -15.57 -1.16 20.37
CA THR A 10 -14.19 -0.98 19.91
C THR A 10 -14.10 0.24 19.00
N PRO A 11 -13.23 1.24 19.28
CA PRO A 11 -13.11 2.41 18.43
C PRO A 11 -12.51 2.02 17.06
N LEU A 12 -13.10 2.53 15.98
CA LEU A 12 -12.63 2.36 14.59
C LEU A 12 -11.15 2.78 14.37
N SER A 13 -10.55 3.49 15.31
CA SER A 13 -9.11 3.83 15.32
C SER A 13 -8.20 2.61 15.51
N ALA A 14 -8.67 1.56 16.20
CA ALA A 14 -7.92 0.32 16.36
C ALA A 14 -7.85 -0.49 15.04
N VAL A 15 -8.87 -0.33 14.20
CA VAL A 15 -8.96 -0.99 12.89
C VAL A 15 -7.94 -0.35 11.95
N ALA A 16 -7.86 0.99 11.87
CA ALA A 16 -6.89 1.69 11.02
C ALA A 16 -5.41 1.38 11.31
N SER A 17 -5.08 0.95 12.54
CA SER A 17 -3.69 0.64 12.94
C SER A 17 -3.21 -0.74 12.47
N SER A 18 -4.11 -1.61 11.98
CA SER A 18 -3.79 -3.02 11.70
C SER A 18 -3.53 -3.36 10.23
N PHE A 19 -3.80 -2.47 9.27
CA PHE A 19 -3.83 -2.84 7.83
C PHE A 19 -2.56 -2.56 7.02
N GLY A 20 -1.53 -1.94 7.60
CA GLY A 20 -0.38 -1.47 6.82
C GLY A 20 0.81 -2.43 6.84
N GLU A 21 1.59 -2.39 7.91
CA GLU A 21 2.93 -3.01 7.92
C GLU A 21 2.96 -4.46 8.43
N LEU A 22 2.02 -4.84 9.29
CA LEU A 22 2.18 -6.04 10.12
C LEU A 22 2.18 -7.35 9.32
N GLY A 23 1.41 -7.46 8.24
CA GLY A 23 1.30 -8.71 7.47
C GLY A 23 2.62 -9.15 6.80
N LEU A 24 3.38 -8.20 6.27
CA LEU A 24 4.64 -8.48 5.58
C LEU A 24 5.80 -8.73 6.56
N TYR A 25 5.82 -8.06 7.72
CA TYR A 25 6.95 -8.13 8.66
C TYR A 25 6.71 -9.01 9.89
N ALA A 26 5.47 -9.42 10.21
CA ALA A 26 5.20 -10.25 11.39
C ALA A 26 5.74 -11.67 11.21
N GLY A 27 6.74 -12.04 12.02
CA GLY A 27 7.21 -13.42 12.20
C GLY A 27 8.01 -14.03 11.04
N ARG A 28 8.36 -13.25 10.01
CA ARG A 28 9.07 -13.76 8.82
C ARG A 28 10.59 -13.59 8.97
N PRO A 29 11.40 -14.64 8.78
CA PRO A 29 12.84 -14.57 8.98
C PRO A 29 13.52 -13.59 7.99
N SER A 30 14.18 -12.56 8.52
CA SER A 30 15.05 -11.64 7.78
C SER A 30 16.46 -12.22 7.62
N GLY A 31 17.03 -12.15 6.43
CA GLY A 31 18.35 -12.71 6.11
C GLY A 31 18.63 -12.68 4.59
N PRO A 32 19.79 -13.16 4.12
CA PRO A 32 20.11 -13.15 2.70
C PRO A 32 19.23 -14.13 1.91
N VAL A 33 18.81 -13.75 0.70
CA VAL A 33 18.16 -14.65 -0.25
C VAL A 33 19.23 -15.54 -0.88
N VAL A 34 19.17 -16.85 -0.63
CA VAL A 34 20.15 -17.81 -1.14
C VAL A 34 19.62 -18.44 -2.44
N GLY A 35 20.49 -18.61 -3.45
CA GLY A 35 20.16 -19.35 -4.67
C GLY A 35 19.27 -18.62 -5.68
N ARG A 36 19.12 -17.29 -5.57
CA ARG A 36 18.27 -16.46 -6.45
C ARG A 36 19.02 -15.32 -7.17
N PRO A 37 20.21 -15.56 -7.77
CA PRO A 37 21.03 -14.47 -8.30
C PRO A 37 20.36 -13.74 -9.48
N ARG A 38 19.51 -14.44 -10.27
CA ARG A 38 18.83 -13.84 -11.42
C ARG A 38 17.71 -12.90 -10.97
N GLU A 39 16.92 -13.35 -10.02
CA GLU A 39 15.80 -12.61 -9.45
C GLU A 39 16.28 -11.39 -8.66
N VAL A 40 17.32 -11.56 -7.84
CA VAL A 40 17.97 -10.43 -7.13
C VAL A 40 18.51 -9.40 -8.12
N ALA A 41 19.20 -9.84 -9.18
CA ALA A 41 19.69 -8.92 -10.20
C ALA A 41 18.57 -8.19 -10.96
N ALA A 42 17.40 -8.82 -11.13
CA ALA A 42 16.23 -8.18 -11.73
C ALA A 42 15.66 -7.08 -10.81
N LEU A 43 15.54 -7.35 -9.50
CA LEU A 43 15.13 -6.35 -8.53
C LEU A 43 16.08 -5.15 -8.49
N GLN A 44 17.39 -5.39 -8.46
CA GLN A 44 18.40 -4.33 -8.48
C GLN A 44 18.29 -3.45 -9.73
N ARG A 45 18.11 -4.04 -10.92
CA ARG A 45 17.87 -3.28 -12.15
C ARG A 45 16.57 -2.47 -12.09
N GLY A 46 15.52 -3.04 -11.48
CA GLY A 46 14.25 -2.38 -11.27
C GLY A 46 14.38 -1.14 -10.41
N LEU A 47 15.05 -1.26 -9.25
CA LEU A 47 15.31 -0.14 -8.33
C LEU A 47 16.17 0.95 -8.98
N ALA A 48 17.23 0.57 -9.71
CA ALA A 48 18.06 1.52 -10.43
C ALA A 48 17.26 2.32 -11.48
N SER A 49 16.37 1.64 -12.21
CA SER A 49 15.50 2.28 -13.22
C SER A 49 14.45 3.20 -12.57
N ALA A 50 13.91 2.79 -11.41
CA ALA A 50 12.88 3.49 -10.67
C ALA A 50 13.28 4.91 -10.20
N ARG A 51 14.59 5.21 -10.17
CA ARG A 51 15.07 6.57 -9.87
C ARG A 51 14.76 7.59 -10.96
N SER A 52 14.56 7.12 -12.19
CA SER A 52 14.34 7.97 -13.37
C SER A 52 12.90 7.93 -13.88
N GLY A 53 12.03 7.12 -13.27
CA GLY A 53 10.65 6.94 -13.69
C GLY A 53 9.98 5.78 -12.97
N MET A 54 8.76 5.43 -13.38
CA MET A 54 8.02 4.33 -12.79
C MET A 54 8.53 2.99 -13.32
N THR A 55 8.81 2.03 -12.44
CA THR A 55 9.16 0.65 -12.80
C THR A 55 8.28 -0.32 -12.01
N CYS A 56 7.78 -1.36 -12.67
CA CYS A 56 7.00 -2.43 -12.04
C CYS A 56 7.74 -3.77 -12.23
N VAL A 57 7.85 -4.55 -11.16
CA VAL A 57 8.40 -5.91 -11.19
C VAL A 57 7.35 -6.85 -10.61
N VAL A 58 6.98 -7.86 -11.39
CA VAL A 58 6.01 -8.89 -10.97
C VAL A 58 6.78 -10.15 -10.59
N LEU A 59 6.46 -10.70 -9.41
CA LEU A 59 7.06 -11.94 -8.91
C LEU A 59 6.08 -13.10 -9.12
N GLU A 60 6.38 -13.96 -10.08
CA GLU A 60 5.61 -15.16 -10.37
C GLU A 60 6.32 -16.43 -9.90
N GLY A 61 5.56 -17.44 -9.51
CA GLY A 61 6.09 -18.75 -9.15
C GLY A 61 5.17 -19.55 -8.25
N GLU A 62 5.52 -20.81 -8.04
CA GLU A 62 4.72 -21.75 -7.25
C GLU A 62 4.43 -21.26 -5.82
N PRO A 63 3.30 -21.66 -5.21
CA PRO A 63 3.07 -21.47 -3.79
C PRO A 63 4.25 -21.98 -2.96
N GLY A 64 4.70 -21.20 -1.98
CA GLY A 64 5.81 -21.58 -1.11
C GLY A 64 7.22 -21.45 -1.71
N ILE A 65 7.39 -21.03 -2.97
CA ILE A 65 8.72 -20.90 -3.63
C ILE A 65 9.62 -19.78 -3.05
N GLY A 66 9.05 -18.94 -2.16
CA GLY A 66 9.74 -17.83 -1.50
C GLY A 66 9.49 -16.44 -2.11
N LYS A 67 8.36 -16.19 -2.79
CA LYS A 67 8.02 -14.88 -3.39
C LYS A 67 8.01 -13.75 -2.36
N THR A 68 7.27 -13.93 -1.27
CA THR A 68 7.28 -13.04 -0.10
C THR A 68 8.70 -12.75 0.39
N ARG A 69 9.56 -13.78 0.43
CA ARG A 69 10.93 -13.63 0.91
C ARG A 69 11.77 -12.74 0.00
N LEU A 70 11.53 -12.85 -1.30
CA LEU A 70 12.14 -12.02 -2.32
C LEU A 70 11.58 -10.58 -2.26
N LEU A 71 10.29 -10.40 -1.95
CA LEU A 71 9.66 -9.10 -1.71
C LEU A 71 10.32 -8.37 -0.53
N LEU A 72 10.54 -9.06 0.60
CA LEU A 72 11.25 -8.52 1.76
C LEU A 72 12.72 -8.17 1.45
N ALA A 73 13.36 -8.92 0.56
CA ALA A 73 14.71 -8.60 0.10
C ALA A 73 14.73 -7.36 -0.80
N ALA A 74 13.73 -7.21 -1.69
CA ALA A 74 13.55 -6.01 -2.49
C ALA A 74 13.35 -4.77 -1.62
N ASP A 75 12.56 -4.90 -0.57
CA ASP A 75 12.34 -3.85 0.43
C ASP A 75 13.62 -3.43 1.15
N ALA A 76 14.42 -4.40 1.63
CA ALA A 76 15.72 -4.12 2.22
C ALA A 76 16.65 -3.38 1.24
N MET A 77 16.75 -3.86 -0.01
CA MET A 77 17.55 -3.21 -1.06
C MET A 77 17.06 -1.78 -1.34
N ALA A 78 15.75 -1.57 -1.42
CA ALA A 78 15.17 -0.27 -1.65
C ALA A 78 15.53 0.72 -0.54
N ARG A 79 15.45 0.30 0.73
CA ARG A 79 15.84 1.14 1.87
C ARG A 79 17.33 1.46 1.88
N ASP A 80 18.20 0.49 1.59
CA ASP A 80 19.64 0.71 1.46
C ASP A 80 19.97 1.72 0.35
N GLU A 81 19.13 1.76 -0.69
CA GLU A 81 19.19 2.72 -1.79
C GLU A 81 18.48 4.06 -1.49
N GLY A 82 17.97 4.25 -0.28
CA GLY A 82 17.36 5.50 0.18
C GLY A 82 15.90 5.68 -0.24
N PHE A 83 15.25 4.66 -0.79
CA PHE A 83 13.81 4.67 -0.99
C PHE A 83 13.10 4.63 0.37
N PHE A 84 11.90 5.20 0.45
CA PHE A 84 10.96 4.82 1.50
C PHE A 84 10.03 3.75 0.95
N SER A 85 9.69 2.78 1.79
CA SER A 85 8.90 1.62 1.38
C SER A 85 7.51 1.69 1.95
N ILE A 86 6.52 1.40 1.11
CA ILE A 86 5.14 1.11 1.51
C ILE A 86 4.93 -0.37 1.22
N ALA A 87 4.56 -1.13 2.24
CA ALA A 87 4.33 -2.56 2.16
C ALA A 87 2.87 -2.83 2.49
N VAL A 88 2.16 -3.54 1.61
CA VAL A 88 0.78 -3.95 1.82
C VAL A 88 0.60 -5.41 1.38
N THR A 89 -0.35 -6.11 2.00
CA THR A 89 -0.72 -7.47 1.65
C THR A 89 -2.21 -7.48 1.31
N ALA A 90 -2.57 -8.00 0.15
CA ALA A 90 -3.98 -8.27 -0.14
C ALA A 90 -4.42 -9.50 0.66
N ASP A 91 -5.66 -9.52 1.12
CA ASP A 91 -6.19 -10.54 2.01
C ASP A 91 -7.51 -11.08 1.43
N GLU A 92 -7.69 -12.40 1.43
CA GLU A 92 -8.86 -13.06 0.87
C GLU A 92 -10.14 -12.83 1.70
N GLU A 93 -9.99 -12.73 3.03
CA GLU A 93 -11.07 -12.62 4.01
C GLU A 93 -11.55 -11.18 4.17
N ILE A 94 -10.65 -10.20 3.97
CA ILE A 94 -10.97 -8.78 4.07
C ILE A 94 -11.41 -8.28 2.70
N ARG A 95 -12.68 -7.87 2.58
CA ARG A 95 -13.24 -7.33 1.33
C ARG A 95 -13.81 -5.93 1.54
N GLY A 96 -13.55 -5.06 0.58
CA GLY A 96 -14.09 -3.70 0.54
C GLY A 96 -13.56 -2.96 -0.67
N PRO A 97 -14.25 -1.90 -1.11
CA PRO A 97 -13.82 -1.15 -2.29
C PRO A 97 -12.47 -0.48 -2.03
N PHE A 98 -11.55 -0.62 -2.97
CA PHE A 98 -10.22 0.01 -2.95
C PHE A 98 -9.41 -0.37 -1.72
N LEU A 99 -9.47 -1.63 -1.28
CA LEU A 99 -8.81 -2.05 -0.06
C LEU A 99 -7.30 -1.81 -0.13
N LEU A 100 -6.66 -2.12 -1.26
CA LEU A 100 -5.22 -1.88 -1.41
C LEU A 100 -4.89 -0.38 -1.33
N ALA A 101 -5.64 0.47 -2.02
CA ALA A 101 -5.42 1.91 -1.95
C ALA A 101 -5.61 2.42 -0.51
N ARG A 102 -6.64 1.96 0.19
CA ARG A 102 -6.85 2.26 1.61
C ARG A 102 -5.68 1.77 2.47
N SER A 103 -5.18 0.55 2.27
CA SER A 103 -4.03 0.05 3.03
C SER A 103 -2.78 0.91 2.77
N ILE A 104 -2.53 1.29 1.52
CA ILE A 104 -1.41 2.15 1.12
C ILE A 104 -1.48 3.49 1.85
N PHE A 105 -2.59 4.22 1.71
CA PHE A 105 -2.74 5.54 2.34
C PHE A 105 -2.94 5.47 3.87
N GLY A 106 -3.16 4.28 4.41
CA GLY A 106 -3.32 4.02 5.83
C GLY A 106 -1.98 3.77 6.53
N CYS A 107 -0.92 3.48 5.76
CA CYS A 107 0.42 3.30 6.29
C CYS A 107 0.94 4.62 6.90
N PRO A 108 1.38 4.63 8.18
CA PRO A 108 1.88 5.84 8.84
C PRO A 108 3.01 6.53 8.09
N ILE A 109 3.91 5.76 7.47
CA ILE A 109 5.04 6.28 6.69
C ILE A 109 4.60 7.20 5.54
N VAL A 110 3.41 7.00 4.99
CA VAL A 110 2.85 7.84 3.92
C VAL A 110 2.54 9.23 4.44
N ALA A 111 1.81 9.31 5.55
CA ALA A 111 1.51 10.59 6.19
C ALA A 111 2.76 11.28 6.76
N GLU A 112 3.72 10.51 7.28
CA GLU A 112 5.00 11.03 7.78
C GLU A 112 5.87 11.61 6.67
N THR A 113 5.96 10.91 5.53
CA THR A 113 6.74 11.36 4.37
C THR A 113 6.11 12.58 3.70
N ALA A 114 4.78 12.68 3.72
CA ALA A 114 4.07 13.83 3.14
C ALA A 114 4.12 15.08 4.02
N ARG A 115 4.32 14.94 5.34
CA ARG A 115 4.16 16.05 6.29
C ARG A 115 5.19 17.16 6.04
N GLY A 116 4.71 18.38 5.84
CA GLY A 116 5.54 19.56 5.59
C GLY A 116 6.12 19.62 4.18
N THR A 117 5.68 18.76 3.26
CA THR A 117 6.13 18.73 1.86
C THR A 117 5.02 19.16 0.91
N ASN A 118 5.30 19.27 -0.39
CA ASN A 118 4.27 19.62 -1.37
C ASN A 118 3.28 18.47 -1.61
N ALA A 119 3.61 17.25 -1.16
CA ALA A 119 2.73 16.09 -1.28
C ALA A 119 1.60 16.08 -0.24
N GLU A 120 1.72 16.83 0.86
CA GLU A 120 0.76 16.80 1.97
C GLU A 120 -0.70 17.00 1.56
N PRO A 121 -1.05 18.02 0.73
CA PRO A 121 -2.43 18.26 0.33
C PRO A 121 -3.01 17.11 -0.49
N SER A 122 -2.24 16.56 -1.44
CA SER A 122 -2.67 15.46 -2.31
C SER A 122 -2.86 14.16 -1.51
N VAL A 123 -1.92 13.84 -0.62
CA VAL A 123 -2.02 12.67 0.26
C VAL A 123 -3.23 12.76 1.19
N ARG A 124 -3.48 13.94 1.76
CA ARG A 124 -4.65 14.18 2.61
C ARG A 124 -5.95 14.03 1.83
N GLN A 125 -6.04 14.62 0.64
CA GLN A 125 -7.22 14.51 -0.22
C GLN A 125 -7.50 13.05 -0.62
N ALA A 126 -6.47 12.31 -1.03
CA ALA A 126 -6.61 10.89 -1.38
C ALA A 126 -7.12 10.08 -0.18
N ALA A 127 -6.57 10.31 1.01
CA ALA A 127 -7.04 9.68 2.23
C ALA A 127 -8.51 10.02 2.55
N ASP A 128 -8.88 11.30 2.53
CA ASP A 128 -10.24 11.72 2.87
C ASP A 128 -11.28 11.10 1.93
N ILE A 129 -11.01 11.07 0.62
CA ILE A 129 -11.86 10.41 -0.38
C ILE A 129 -11.93 8.89 -0.14
N LEU A 130 -10.80 8.22 0.06
CA LEU A 130 -10.75 6.76 0.25
C LEU A 130 -11.49 6.31 1.52
N TRP A 131 -11.37 7.05 2.63
CA TRP A 131 -12.10 6.76 3.88
C TRP A 131 -13.49 7.37 3.95
N ASN A 132 -13.97 7.97 2.86
CA ASN A 132 -15.27 8.65 2.80
C ASN A 132 -15.45 9.67 3.94
N ARG A 133 -14.39 10.40 4.27
CA ARG A 133 -14.41 11.49 5.25
C ARG A 133 -14.82 12.76 4.52
N GLU A 134 -16.11 13.09 4.61
CA GLU A 134 -16.68 14.41 4.29
C GLU A 134 -16.14 15.10 3.02
N ASP A 135 -16.33 14.48 1.83
CA ASP A 135 -16.24 15.20 0.56
C ASP A 135 -17.63 15.31 -0.10
N PRO A 136 -18.34 16.45 0.09
CA PRO A 136 -19.64 16.71 -0.53
C PRO A 136 -19.58 16.69 -2.07
N GLY A 137 -18.45 17.10 -2.65
CA GLY A 137 -18.24 17.07 -4.09
C GLY A 137 -18.15 15.64 -4.61
N PHE A 138 -17.47 14.77 -3.89
CA PHE A 138 -17.33 13.35 -4.25
C PHE A 138 -18.65 12.58 -4.18
N SER A 139 -19.42 12.76 -3.11
CA SER A 139 -20.68 12.01 -2.89
C SER A 139 -21.78 12.33 -3.91
N SER A 140 -21.73 13.52 -4.53
CA SER A 140 -22.70 13.96 -5.55
C SER A 140 -22.39 13.48 -6.97
N LEU A 141 -21.18 12.98 -7.23
CA LEU A 141 -20.78 12.49 -8.56
C LEU A 141 -21.50 11.18 -8.93
N PRO A 142 -21.78 10.95 -10.22
CA PRO A 142 -22.16 9.63 -10.73
C PRO A 142 -21.13 8.53 -10.39
N PRO A 143 -21.55 7.25 -10.26
CA PRO A 143 -20.66 6.16 -9.84
C PRO A 143 -19.38 6.01 -10.69
N ASP A 144 -19.49 6.11 -12.00
CA ASP A 144 -18.37 6.05 -12.95
C ASP A 144 -17.39 7.21 -12.76
N GLN A 145 -17.89 8.43 -12.53
CA GLN A 145 -17.07 9.61 -12.29
C GLN A 145 -16.39 9.55 -10.91
N ARG A 146 -17.01 8.92 -9.92
CA ARG A 146 -16.38 8.66 -8.62
C ARG A 146 -15.18 7.73 -8.73
N LEU A 147 -15.29 6.66 -9.52
CA LEU A 147 -14.17 5.73 -9.73
C LEU A 147 -12.98 6.45 -10.37
N VAL A 148 -13.21 7.17 -11.47
CA VAL A 148 -12.17 7.97 -12.15
C VAL A 148 -11.53 8.96 -11.19
N ARG A 149 -12.36 9.66 -10.39
CA ARG A 149 -11.85 10.62 -9.41
C ARG A 149 -10.99 9.97 -8.34
N ILE A 150 -11.33 8.77 -7.85
CA ILE A 150 -10.49 8.02 -6.91
C ILE A 150 -9.14 7.70 -7.54
N PHE A 151 -9.12 7.20 -8.77
CA PHE A 151 -7.86 6.89 -9.47
C PHE A 151 -6.99 8.12 -9.67
N ASP A 152 -7.58 9.24 -10.09
CA ASP A 152 -6.84 10.49 -10.29
C ASP A 152 -6.20 10.99 -8.99
N VAL A 153 -6.98 11.10 -7.90
CA VAL A 153 -6.46 11.64 -6.63
C VAL A 153 -5.42 10.72 -6.00
N THR A 154 -5.60 9.40 -6.11
CA THR A 154 -4.63 8.43 -5.58
C THR A 154 -3.34 8.43 -6.41
N ALA A 155 -3.44 8.45 -7.74
CA ALA A 155 -2.28 8.54 -8.60
C ALA A 155 -1.52 9.86 -8.40
N ASP A 156 -2.22 10.99 -8.26
CA ASP A 156 -1.60 12.29 -8.02
C ASP A 156 -0.91 12.36 -6.66
N ALA A 157 -1.49 11.76 -5.62
CA ALA A 157 -0.86 11.67 -4.32
C ALA A 157 0.41 10.80 -4.35
N LEU A 158 0.37 9.64 -5.03
CA LEU A 158 1.55 8.78 -5.20
C LEU A 158 2.65 9.48 -6.00
N ARG A 159 2.30 10.20 -7.07
CA ARG A 159 3.25 11.01 -7.85
C ARG A 159 3.88 12.12 -7.01
N ALA A 160 3.07 12.83 -6.24
CA ALA A 160 3.56 13.91 -5.38
C ALA A 160 4.53 13.36 -4.33
N LEU A 161 4.21 12.24 -3.69
CA LEU A 161 5.11 11.55 -2.76
C LEU A 161 6.42 11.10 -3.42
N ALA A 162 6.33 10.48 -4.60
CA ALA A 162 7.50 10.01 -5.34
C ALA A 162 8.42 11.16 -5.81
N ALA A 163 7.87 12.37 -5.97
CA ALA A 163 8.64 13.57 -6.31
C ALA A 163 9.44 14.11 -5.10
N GLU A 164 8.99 13.87 -3.87
CA GLU A 164 9.69 14.27 -2.65
C GLU A 164 10.85 13.31 -2.33
N ARG A 165 10.60 12.00 -2.47
CA ARG A 165 11.58 10.95 -2.22
C ARG A 165 11.26 9.72 -3.07
N PRO A 166 12.27 8.96 -3.56
CA PRO A 166 12.02 7.70 -4.24
C PRO A 166 11.18 6.75 -3.37
N MET A 167 10.13 6.18 -3.95
CA MET A 167 9.16 5.32 -3.29
C MET A 167 9.25 3.89 -3.82
N ALA A 168 9.27 2.90 -2.93
CA ALA A 168 9.08 1.49 -3.27
C ALA A 168 7.72 1.03 -2.74
N LEU A 169 6.80 0.66 -3.63
CA LEU A 169 5.51 0.08 -3.26
C LEU A 169 5.58 -1.44 -3.44
N LEU A 170 5.42 -2.16 -2.33
CA LEU A 170 5.48 -3.62 -2.27
C LEU A 170 4.08 -4.16 -1.95
N ILE A 171 3.57 -5.00 -2.85
CA ILE A 171 2.24 -5.61 -2.73
C ILE A 171 2.42 -7.13 -2.69
N ASP A 172 2.10 -7.76 -1.57
CA ASP A 172 2.08 -9.21 -1.43
C ASP A 172 0.67 -9.75 -1.71
N ASP A 173 0.62 -10.99 -2.20
CA ASP A 173 -0.60 -11.74 -2.46
C ASP A 173 -1.66 -11.03 -3.33
N VAL A 174 -1.23 -10.24 -4.32
CA VAL A 174 -2.09 -9.44 -5.24
C VAL A 174 -3.24 -10.24 -5.87
N GLN A 175 -3.10 -11.56 -5.99
CA GLN A 175 -4.17 -12.44 -6.46
C GLN A 175 -5.45 -12.39 -5.61
N TRP A 176 -5.37 -11.88 -4.37
CA TRP A 176 -6.50 -11.71 -3.45
C TRP A 176 -7.03 -10.28 -3.40
N ALA A 177 -6.50 -9.37 -4.21
CA ALA A 177 -6.97 -7.98 -4.27
C ALA A 177 -8.41 -7.87 -4.80
N ASP A 178 -9.14 -6.85 -4.34
CA ASP A 178 -10.45 -6.52 -4.87
C ASP A 178 -10.37 -5.98 -6.32
N GLU A 179 -11.42 -6.21 -7.12
CA GLU A 179 -11.46 -5.80 -8.53
C GLU A 179 -11.28 -4.28 -8.68
N ASP A 180 -11.81 -3.48 -7.76
CA ASP A 180 -11.69 -2.02 -7.79
C ASP A 180 -10.24 -1.56 -7.57
N SER A 181 -9.42 -2.32 -6.84
CA SER A 181 -7.99 -2.06 -6.65
C SER A 181 -7.11 -2.50 -7.84
N LEU A 182 -7.60 -3.41 -8.69
CA LEU A 182 -6.85 -3.96 -9.84
C LEU A 182 -7.12 -3.23 -11.15
N ARG A 183 -8.13 -2.35 -11.19
CA ARG A 183 -8.47 -1.50 -12.33
C ARG A 183 -7.61 -0.25 -12.38
#